data_AF-A0A356F4F3-F1
#
_entry.id   AF-A0A356F4F3-F1
#
_cell.length_a   1.000
_cell.length_b   1.000
_cell.length_c   1.000
_cell.angle_alpha   90.00
_cell.angle_beta   90.00
_cell.angle_gamma   90.00
#
_symmetry.space_group_name_H-M   'P 1'
#
loop_
_entity.id
_entity.type
_entity.pdbx_description
1 polymer ?
#
loop_
_entity_poly.entity_id
_entity_poly.type
_entity_poly.pdbx_seq_one_letter_code
_entity_poly.pdbx_strand_id
1 'polypeptide(L)'
;MNGHSGLYLRGSNYYFRGKIPAYLHYLAPKKYILHSLKTNNYRKAVIECRKESYKLGVEIELLRNIDMLIKSGRIVLDKSDIDNIIIYKLNQLTGDLENNYTGTDILSTQILL
;
A
#
# COMPACT_ATOMS: atom_id res chain seq x y z
N MET A 1 -0.86 -20.32 -22.07
CA MET A 1 -0.94 -19.66 -20.75
C MET A 1 -1.06 -20.78 -19.71
N ASN A 2 0.05 -21.15 -19.06
CA ASN A 2 0.09 -22.29 -18.14
C ASN A 2 0.05 -21.79 -16.69
N GLY A 3 -1.03 -22.14 -15.98
CA GLY A 3 -1.08 -22.52 -14.56
C GLY A 3 -0.70 -21.47 -13.52
N HIS A 4 -1.64 -21.17 -12.61
CA HIS A 4 -1.58 -20.26 -11.45
C HIS A 4 -1.95 -18.81 -11.75
N SER A 5 -3.17 -18.43 -11.33
CA SER A 5 -3.68 -17.06 -11.38
C SER A 5 -2.72 -16.12 -10.67
N GLY A 6 -2.16 -15.16 -11.41
CA GLY A 6 -1.28 -14.12 -10.87
C GLY A 6 0.22 -14.36 -11.06
N LEU A 7 0.68 -15.52 -11.53
CA LEU A 7 2.10 -15.72 -11.85
C LEU A 7 2.43 -15.10 -13.22
N TYR A 8 3.46 -14.27 -13.29
CA TYR A 8 3.95 -13.71 -14.56
C TYR A 8 5.47 -13.67 -14.60
N LEU A 9 6.05 -14.00 -15.76
CA LEU A 9 7.49 -13.89 -16.00
C LEU A 9 7.78 -12.51 -16.64
N ARG A 10 8.77 -11.80 -16.13
CA ARG A 10 9.26 -10.55 -16.73
C ARG A 10 10.78 -10.56 -16.74
N GLY A 11 11.36 -10.54 -17.94
CA GLY A 11 12.78 -10.81 -18.12
C GLY A 11 13.13 -12.19 -17.54
N SER A 12 14.15 -12.25 -16.71
CA SER A 12 14.60 -13.48 -16.06
C SER A 12 13.99 -13.71 -14.68
N ASN A 13 12.95 -12.99 -14.26
CA ASN A 13 12.37 -13.15 -12.93
C ASN A 13 10.86 -13.39 -12.99
N TYR A 14 10.39 -14.34 -12.18
CA TYR A 14 8.97 -14.51 -11.91
C TYR A 14 8.49 -13.52 -10.88
N TYR A 15 7.21 -13.19 -11.01
CA TYR A 15 6.53 -12.23 -10.17
C TYR A 15 5.09 -12.70 -9.89
N PHE A 16 4.55 -12.27 -8.76
CA PHE A 16 3.15 -12.34 -8.43
C PHE A 16 2.45 -11.02 -8.79
N ARG A 17 1.29 -11.12 -9.43
CA ARG A 17 0.36 -10.03 -9.72
C ARG A 17 -1.01 -10.35 -9.15
N GLY A 18 -1.31 -9.74 -8.01
CA GLY A 18 -2.62 -9.75 -7.38
C GLY A 18 -3.51 -8.61 -7.85
N LYS A 19 -4.81 -8.84 -8.02
CA LYS A 19 -5.78 -7.78 -8.29
C LYS A 19 -6.69 -7.59 -7.08
N ILE A 20 -6.84 -6.36 -6.62
CA ILE A 20 -7.85 -6.00 -5.62
C ILE A 20 -9.22 -5.88 -6.31
N PRO A 21 -10.31 -6.42 -5.73
CA PRO A 21 -11.65 -6.22 -6.25
C PRO A 21 -12.02 -4.74 -6.39
N ALA A 22 -12.70 -4.37 -7.50
CA ALA A 22 -12.97 -2.97 -7.83
C ALA A 22 -13.75 -2.23 -6.74
N TYR A 23 -14.71 -2.90 -6.10
CA TYR A 23 -15.51 -2.31 -5.02
C TYR A 23 -14.70 -2.00 -3.75
N LEU A 24 -13.47 -2.52 -3.61
CA LEU A 24 -12.58 -2.23 -2.48
C LEU A 24 -11.49 -1.20 -2.83
N HIS A 25 -11.46 -0.69 -4.07
CA HIS A 25 -10.41 0.25 -4.49
C HIS A 25 -10.41 1.56 -3.70
N TYR A 26 -11.53 1.93 -3.07
CA TYR A 26 -11.60 3.10 -2.21
C TYR A 26 -10.94 2.90 -0.83
N LEU A 27 -10.71 1.64 -0.43
CA LEU A 27 -10.01 1.27 0.81
C LEU A 27 -8.56 0.83 0.59
N ALA A 28 -8.21 0.48 -0.65
CA ALA A 28 -6.89 -0.03 -0.99
C ALA A 28 -6.03 1.08 -1.63
N PRO A 29 -4.77 1.25 -1.19
CA PRO A 29 -3.88 2.27 -1.77
C PRO A 29 -3.48 1.97 -3.23
N LYS A 30 -3.64 0.71 -3.69
CA LYS A 30 -3.26 0.27 -5.04
C LYS A 30 -4.29 -0.73 -5.60
N LYS A 31 -4.52 -0.67 -6.92
CA LYS A 31 -5.43 -1.59 -7.64
C LYS A 31 -4.83 -2.98 -7.84
N TYR A 32 -3.51 -3.06 -7.89
CA TYR A 32 -2.74 -4.28 -8.10
C TYR A 32 -1.58 -4.33 -7.13
N ILE A 33 -1.28 -5.55 -6.68
CA ILE A 33 -0.08 -5.86 -5.92
C ILE A 33 0.88 -6.59 -6.85
N LEU A 34 2.13 -6.12 -6.87
CA LEU A 34 3.18 -6.64 -7.74
C LEU A 34 4.40 -7.00 -6.90
N HIS A 35 4.73 -8.28 -6.81
CA HIS A 35 5.85 -8.77 -6.02
C HIS A 35 6.80 -9.60 -6.85
N SER A 36 8.08 -9.25 -6.82
CA SER A 36 9.12 -10.10 -7.40
C SER A 36 9.29 -11.35 -6.54
N LEU A 37 9.22 -12.52 -7.16
CA LEU A 37 9.48 -13.81 -6.50
C LEU A 37 10.98 -14.15 -6.45
N LYS A 38 11.83 -13.25 -6.97
CA LYS A 38 13.30 -13.34 -6.95
C LYS A 38 13.84 -14.68 -7.45
N THR A 39 13.17 -15.27 -8.42
CA THR A 39 13.56 -16.57 -8.98
C THR A 39 13.17 -16.67 -10.44
N ASN A 40 14.00 -17.35 -11.23
CA ASN A 40 13.73 -17.76 -12.60
C ASN A 40 13.31 -19.23 -12.69
N ASN A 41 13.26 -19.95 -11.57
CA ASN A 41 12.88 -21.35 -11.51
C ASN A 41 11.37 -21.46 -11.34
N TYR A 42 10.69 -22.06 -12.32
CA TYR A 42 9.23 -22.16 -12.34
C TYR A 42 8.66 -22.86 -11.10
N ARG A 43 9.24 -23.98 -10.64
CA ARG A 43 8.73 -24.72 -9.48
C ARG A 43 8.82 -23.89 -8.20
N LYS A 44 9.94 -23.20 -7.98
CA LYS A 44 10.09 -22.27 -6.86
C LYS A 44 9.10 -21.10 -6.97
N ALA A 45 8.95 -20.55 -8.16
CA ALA A 45 8.02 -19.46 -8.42
C ALA A 45 6.56 -19.83 -8.10
N VAL A 46 6.12 -21.04 -8.44
CA VAL A 46 4.77 -21.51 -8.10
C VAL A 46 4.55 -21.58 -6.58
N ILE A 47 5.53 -22.05 -5.82
CA ILE A 47 5.44 -22.13 -4.36
C ILE A 47 5.34 -20.73 -3.75
N GLU A 48 6.21 -19.80 -4.16
CA GLU A 48 6.19 -18.42 -3.66
C GLU A 48 4.92 -17.68 -4.10
N CYS A 49 4.46 -17.90 -5.33
CA CYS A 49 3.20 -17.34 -5.83
C CYS A 49 2.00 -17.77 -4.98
N ARG A 50 1.97 -19.01 -4.48
CA ARG A 50 0.90 -19.47 -3.58
C ARG A 50 0.94 -18.76 -2.24
N LYS A 51 2.14 -18.53 -1.68
CA LYS A 51 2.30 -17.76 -0.43
C LYS A 51 1.81 -16.33 -0.60
N GLU A 52 2.21 -15.66 -1.67
CA GLU A 52 1.77 -14.29 -1.97
C GLU A 52 0.26 -14.21 -2.25
N SER A 53 -0.30 -15.22 -2.93
CA SER A 53 -1.76 -15.32 -3.12
C SER A 53 -2.52 -15.48 -1.81
N TYR A 54 -1.99 -16.23 -0.85
CA TYR A 54 -2.60 -16.38 0.47
C TYR A 54 -2.59 -15.05 1.25
N LYS A 55 -1.44 -14.35 1.28
CA LYS A 55 -1.33 -13.03 1.91
C LYS A 55 -2.33 -12.04 1.34
N LEU A 56 -2.43 -11.97 0.00
CA LEU A 56 -3.42 -11.14 -0.67
C LEU A 56 -4.86 -11.52 -0.26
N GLY A 57 -5.14 -12.81 -0.11
CA GLY A 57 -6.45 -13.29 0.36
C GLY A 57 -6.82 -12.72 1.72
N VAL A 58 -5.88 -12.78 2.68
CA VAL A 58 -6.05 -12.22 4.03
C VAL A 58 -6.24 -10.70 3.99
N GLU A 59 -5.46 -9.98 3.17
CA GLU A 59 -5.63 -8.53 2.99
C GLU A 59 -7.01 -8.18 2.42
N ILE A 60 -7.47 -8.91 1.40
CA ILE A 60 -8.80 -8.69 0.80
C ILE A 60 -9.90 -8.98 1.83
N GLU A 61 -9.75 -10.01 2.66
CA GLU A 61 -10.73 -10.34 3.71
C GLU A 61 -10.83 -9.23 4.75
N LEU A 62 -9.70 -8.68 5.20
CA LEU A 62 -9.66 -7.52 6.09
C LEU A 62 -10.39 -6.32 5.46
N LEU A 63 -10.08 -5.99 4.21
CA LEU A 63 -10.73 -4.89 3.49
C LEU A 63 -12.25 -5.10 3.35
N ARG A 64 -12.70 -6.35 3.12
CA ARG A 64 -14.13 -6.68 3.06
C ARG A 64 -14.81 -6.48 4.41
N ASN A 65 -14.17 -6.89 5.51
CA ASN A 65 -14.72 -6.69 6.85
C ASN A 65 -14.86 -5.21 7.17
N ILE A 66 -13.86 -4.40 6.83
CA ILE A 66 -13.92 -2.93 6.96
C ILE A 66 -15.03 -2.34 6.10
N ASP A 67 -15.15 -2.74 4.83
CA ASP A 67 -16.22 -2.31 3.93
C ASP A 67 -17.62 -2.61 4.51
N MET A 68 -17.81 -3.77 5.13
CA MET A 68 -19.06 -4.13 5.81
C MET A 68 -19.34 -3.25 7.03
N LEU A 69 -18.33 -2.93 7.83
CA LEU A 69 -18.48 -2.03 8.99
C LEU A 69 -18.83 -0.60 8.55
N ILE A 70 -18.17 -0.09 7.50
CA ILE A 70 -18.48 1.21 6.89
C ILE A 70 -19.93 1.24 6.43
N LYS A 71 -20.34 0.26 5.62
CA LYS A 71 -21.69 0.19 5.04
C LYS A 71 -22.80 0.02 6.08
N SER A 72 -22.49 -0.58 7.22
CA SER A 72 -23.44 -0.73 8.33
C SER A 72 -23.41 0.44 9.32
N GLY A 73 -22.54 1.44 9.12
CA GLY A 73 -22.40 2.59 10.02
C GLY A 73 -21.80 2.22 11.39
N ARG A 74 -21.02 1.14 11.47
CA ARG A 74 -20.53 0.53 12.72
C ARG A 74 -19.02 0.66 12.94
N ILE A 75 -18.36 1.63 12.31
CA ILE A 75 -16.93 1.85 12.61
C ILE A 75 -16.83 2.46 14.00
N VAL A 76 -16.35 1.65 14.94
CA VAL A 76 -15.90 2.13 16.26
C VAL A 76 -14.38 2.20 16.17
N LEU A 77 -13.85 3.42 16.17
CA LEU A 77 -12.40 3.64 16.24
C LEU A 77 -11.99 3.56 17.71
N ASP A 78 -11.03 2.70 18.03
CA ASP A 78 -10.44 2.72 19.34
C ASP A 78 -9.38 3.84 19.46
N LYS A 79 -8.81 4.01 20.66
CA LYS A 79 -7.80 5.04 20.89
C LYS A 79 -6.56 4.84 20.03
N SER A 80 -6.16 3.60 19.78
CA SER A 80 -5.00 3.29 18.94
C SER A 80 -5.27 3.62 17.47
N ASP A 81 -6.47 3.35 16.96
CA ASP A 81 -6.88 3.74 15.61
C ASP A 81 -6.81 5.25 15.43
N ILE A 82 -7.32 6.01 16.41
CA ILE A 82 -7.27 7.48 16.42
C ILE A 82 -5.81 7.97 16.42
N ASP A 83 -4.97 7.42 17.29
CA ASP A 83 -3.56 7.81 17.38
C ASP A 83 -2.81 7.53 16.07
N ASN A 84 -3.09 6.40 15.42
CA ASN A 84 -2.52 6.06 14.12
C ASN A 84 -2.96 7.05 13.02
N ILE A 85 -4.22 7.46 13.00
CA ILE A 85 -4.73 8.48 12.07
C ILE A 85 -4.02 9.81 12.30
N ILE A 86 -3.85 10.22 13.56
CA ILE A 86 -3.16 11.47 13.92
C ILE A 86 -1.70 11.42 13.46
N ILE A 87 -0.96 10.35 13.79
CA ILE A 87 0.45 10.17 13.40
C ILE A 87 0.58 10.22 11.88
N TYR A 88 -0.29 9.52 11.15
CA TYR A 88 -0.30 9.56 9.70
C TYR A 88 -0.47 10.98 9.16
N LYS A 89 -1.42 11.76 9.71
CA LYS A 89 -1.67 13.14 9.28
C LYS A 89 -0.53 14.10 9.62
N LEU A 90 0.08 13.96 10.78
CA LEU A 90 1.26 14.74 11.16
C LEU A 90 2.43 14.45 10.20
N ASN A 91 2.67 13.18 9.86
CA ASN A 91 3.71 12.82 8.90
C ASN A 91 3.44 13.36 7.48
N GLN A 92 2.18 13.37 7.02
CA GLN A 92 1.82 14.03 5.76
C GLN A 92 2.15 15.53 5.80
N LEU A 93 1.74 16.22 6.86
CA LEU A 93 2.00 17.66 7.02
C LEU A 93 3.51 17.96 7.05
N THR A 94 4.29 17.19 7.81
CA THR A 94 5.75 17.37 7.85
C THR A 94 6.38 17.17 6.48
N GLY A 95 5.99 16.13 5.75
CA GLY A 95 6.48 15.90 4.39
C GLY A 95 6.10 17.02 3.42
N ASP A 96 4.86 17.52 3.50
CA ASP A 96 4.41 18.65 2.69
C ASP A 96 5.18 19.93 3.02
N LEU A 97 5.48 20.17 4.30
CA LEU A 97 6.29 21.30 4.74
C LEU A 97 7.74 21.17 4.27
N GLU A 98 8.40 20.03 4.45
CA GLU A 98 9.78 19.81 3.99
C GLU A 98 9.93 20.01 2.46
N ASN A 99 8.91 19.60 1.69
CA ASN A 99 8.91 19.75 0.24
C ASN A 99 8.60 21.19 -0.22
N ASN A 100 7.91 22.00 0.58
CA ASN A 100 7.48 23.36 0.20
C ASN A 100 8.27 24.49 0.91
N TYR A 101 8.95 24.20 2.02
CA TYR A 101 9.79 25.14 2.79
C TYR A 101 11.30 25.00 2.51
N THR A 102 11.67 24.45 1.34
CA THR A 102 13.06 24.44 0.84
C THR A 102 13.32 25.53 -0.20
N GLY A 103 12.67 26.69 -0.05
CA GLY A 103 12.92 27.85 -0.89
C GLY A 103 12.65 29.15 -0.15
N THR A 104 13.69 30.00 -0.05
CA THR A 104 13.66 31.42 0.32
C THR A 104 13.19 31.78 1.74
N ASP A 105 14.14 32.01 2.67
CA ASP A 105 14.15 33.17 3.59
C ASP A 105 15.35 33.15 4.58
N ILE A 106 16.60 33.01 4.09
CA ILE A 106 17.79 33.24 4.94
C ILE A 106 18.81 34.19 4.28
N LEU A 107 18.41 35.07 3.35
CA LEU A 107 19.36 36.01 2.73
C LEU A 107 18.95 37.48 2.66
N SER A 108 17.94 37.93 3.42
CA SER A 108 17.54 39.35 3.37
C SER A 108 17.08 39.92 4.71
N THR A 109 17.86 39.70 5.76
CA THR A 109 17.80 40.59 6.93
C THR A 109 19.22 40.97 7.37
N GLN A 110 19.96 41.60 6.45
CA GLN A 110 20.81 42.72 6.87
C GLN A 110 19.85 43.82 7.34
N ILE A 111 19.55 43.85 8.63
CA ILE A 111 19.19 45.11 9.28
C ILE A 111 20.50 45.65 9.84
N LEU A 112 21.11 46.49 9.01
CA LEU A 112 21.77 47.69 9.50
C LEU A 112 20.76 48.46 10.36
N LEU A 113 21.02 48.52 11.66
CA LEU A 113 21.00 49.71 12.52
C LEU A 113 21.47 49.29 13.92
#